data_AF-A0A2M7I932-F1
#
_entry.id   AF-A0A2M7I932-F1
#
_cell.length_a   1.000
_cell.length_b   1.000
_cell.length_c   1.000
_cell.angle_alpha   90.00
_cell.angle_beta   90.00
_cell.angle_gamma   90.00
#
_symmetry.space_group_name_H-M   'P 1'
#
loop_
_entity.id
_entity.type
_entity.pdbx_description
1 polymer ?
#
loop_
_entity_poly.entity_id
_entity_poly.type
_entity_poly.pdbx_seq_one_letter_code
_entity_poly.pdbx_strand_id
1 'polypeptide(L)'
;MHSLPSVTIDAGVLAVPHVDCAKDDAFQYVDTLLDWSKLLDEPWVAIYMSERASESLFADGLYPLRDQLRELFNAHGIVEYDVNTVARIANQLLAITPSFETYYRVKDVLSEHLETDPDVIRLTTHDGLQSDLARCITLIAVLRKHCSQPLGGHSLILREAPKQVIQVRAHIHELEHSRDDIPVLPCPPELFEGDVLVCDDFRGLIDCLDESAILVGASDDLGIDLAVRIALFKNAIAQGDSPDWSGVVVPAIGSRFRELCQQVCADQGDSVPPKILRSIIETIKGDNLPAVHALRTGPGGNDPQRMRGSDKAQRRDIDREFHLHYWECADGTVELASVVYHNDFSIPG
;
A
#
# COMPACT_ATOMS: atom_id res chain seq x y z
N MET A 1 6.00 -7.45 -15.15
CA MET A 1 6.43 -6.16 -14.59
C MET A 1 6.01 -6.19 -13.13
N HIS A 2 6.91 -5.91 -12.20
CA HIS A 2 6.56 -5.82 -10.78
C HIS A 2 5.38 -4.84 -10.65
N SER A 3 4.27 -5.27 -10.07
CA SER A 3 3.24 -4.34 -9.62
C SER A 3 3.63 -3.94 -8.21
N LEU A 4 4.64 -3.08 -8.07
CA LEU A 4 4.87 -2.42 -6.78
C LEU A 4 3.56 -1.74 -6.37
N PRO A 5 3.20 -1.75 -5.08
CA PRO A 5 2.25 -0.81 -4.54
C PRO A 5 2.49 0.58 -5.10
N SER A 6 1.40 1.29 -5.38
CA SER A 6 1.49 2.61 -5.97
C SER A 6 0.47 3.53 -5.35
N VAL A 7 0.80 4.82 -5.37
CA VAL A 7 -0.05 5.82 -4.75
C VAL A 7 0.00 7.11 -5.56
N THR A 8 -1.14 7.77 -5.71
CA THR A 8 -1.20 9.13 -6.26
C THR A 8 -1.46 10.10 -5.11
N ILE A 9 -0.67 11.16 -5.00
CA ILE A 9 -0.91 12.24 -4.04
C ILE A 9 -1.80 13.30 -4.70
N ASP A 10 -2.98 13.54 -4.13
CA ASP A 10 -3.83 14.66 -4.55
C ASP A 10 -3.12 16.00 -4.31
N ALA A 11 -3.30 16.94 -5.25
CA ALA A 11 -2.67 18.26 -5.15
C ALA A 11 -3.14 19.04 -3.91
N GLY A 12 -4.37 18.82 -3.45
CA GLY A 12 -4.92 19.41 -2.24
C GLY A 12 -4.19 18.99 -0.95
N VAL A 13 -3.47 17.86 -0.95
CA VAL A 13 -2.59 17.44 0.16
C VAL A 13 -1.46 18.44 0.38
N LEU A 14 -0.97 19.07 -0.69
CA LEU A 14 0.14 20.02 -0.61
C LEU A 14 -0.31 21.42 -0.21
N ALA A 15 -1.55 21.80 -0.51
CA ALA A 15 -2.07 23.13 -0.20
C ALA A 15 -2.09 23.36 1.32
N VAL A 16 -1.60 24.52 1.76
CA VAL A 16 -1.56 24.87 3.19
C VAL A 16 -3.00 24.96 3.74
N PRO A 17 -3.29 24.39 4.92
CA PRO A 17 -4.58 24.58 5.58
C PRO A 17 -4.90 26.06 5.83
N HIS A 18 -6.18 26.39 5.97
CA HIS A 18 -6.58 27.75 6.35
C HIS A 18 -6.03 28.09 7.74
N VAL A 19 -5.64 29.35 7.96
CA VAL A 19 -5.05 29.84 9.21
C VAL A 19 -5.95 29.69 10.45
N ASP A 20 -7.24 29.47 10.23
CA ASP A 20 -8.24 29.29 11.28
C ASP A 20 -8.48 27.80 11.64
N CYS A 21 -7.68 26.87 11.11
CA CYS A 21 -7.79 25.45 11.44
C CYS A 21 -7.45 25.16 12.91
N ALA A 22 -7.70 23.94 13.39
CA ALA A 22 -7.23 23.58 14.72
C ALA A 22 -5.70 23.50 14.72
N LYS A 23 -5.08 23.81 15.86
CA LYS A 23 -3.62 23.72 16.01
C LYS A 23 -3.12 22.31 15.65
N ASP A 24 -3.83 21.28 16.10
CA ASP A 24 -3.47 19.88 15.83
C ASP A 24 -3.50 19.57 14.33
N ASP A 25 -4.47 20.13 13.57
CA ASP A 25 -4.53 19.98 12.10
C ASP A 25 -3.32 20.62 11.41
N ALA A 26 -2.84 21.77 11.93
CA ALA A 26 -1.66 22.43 11.40
C ALA A 26 -0.38 21.61 11.61
N PHE A 27 -0.23 20.96 12.76
CA PHE A 27 0.87 20.01 13.02
C PHE A 27 0.75 18.76 12.15
N GLN A 28 -0.46 18.19 12.09
CA GLN A 28 -0.75 17.00 11.29
C GLN A 28 -0.40 17.23 9.82
N TYR A 29 -0.72 18.40 9.25
CA TYR A 29 -0.33 18.75 7.87
C TYR A 29 1.19 18.68 7.65
N VAL A 30 1.99 19.21 8.59
CA VAL A 30 3.45 19.17 8.47
C VAL A 30 3.98 17.74 8.58
N ASP A 31 3.47 16.97 9.54
CA ASP A 31 3.87 15.57 9.74
C ASP A 31 3.51 14.70 8.54
N THR A 32 2.30 14.87 7.99
CA THR A 32 1.85 14.19 6.77
C THR A 32 2.78 14.48 5.57
N LEU A 33 3.19 15.74 5.36
CA LEU A 33 4.16 16.06 4.29
C LEU A 33 5.53 15.43 4.52
N LEU A 34 6.00 15.37 5.77
CA LEU A 34 7.26 14.73 6.12
C LEU A 34 7.21 13.23 5.86
N ASP A 35 6.11 12.56 6.21
CA ASP A 35 5.92 11.13 5.99
C ASP A 35 5.86 10.79 4.50
N TRP A 36 5.16 11.58 3.69
CA TRP A 36 5.17 11.45 2.24
C TRP A 36 6.55 11.72 1.63
N SER A 37 7.32 12.64 2.21
CA SER A 37 8.70 12.83 1.79
C SER A 37 9.59 11.61 2.04
N LYS A 38 9.37 10.88 3.14
CA LYS A 38 10.13 9.65 3.43
C LYS A 38 9.78 8.55 2.45
N LEU A 39 8.50 8.43 2.05
CA LEU A 39 8.06 7.43 1.08
C LEU A 39 8.76 7.58 -0.28
N LEU A 40 9.20 8.79 -0.67
CA LEU A 40 9.94 8.99 -1.94
C LEU A 40 11.24 8.18 -2.00
N ASP A 41 11.84 7.88 -0.86
CA ASP A 41 13.08 7.11 -0.75
C ASP A 41 12.82 5.60 -0.55
N GLU A 42 11.55 5.18 -0.42
CA GLU A 42 11.17 3.80 -0.19
C GLU A 42 11.06 3.00 -1.50
N PRO A 43 11.82 1.91 -1.69
CA PRO A 43 11.87 1.19 -2.96
C PRO A 43 10.62 0.33 -3.23
N TRP A 44 9.76 0.16 -2.22
CA TRP A 44 8.61 -0.74 -2.28
C TRP A 44 7.31 -0.06 -2.74
N VAL A 45 7.29 1.28 -2.86
CA VAL A 45 6.12 2.04 -3.31
C VAL A 45 6.49 2.98 -4.45
N ALA A 46 5.63 3.05 -5.46
CA ALA A 46 5.73 4.06 -6.51
C ALA A 46 4.77 5.22 -6.20
N ILE A 47 5.31 6.43 -6.13
CA ILE A 47 4.52 7.65 -5.86
C ILE A 47 4.29 8.38 -7.18
N TYR A 48 3.06 8.85 -7.37
CA TYR A 48 2.61 9.63 -8.51
C TYR A 48 1.91 10.90 -8.06
N MET A 49 1.81 11.85 -8.98
CA MET A 49 0.91 13.00 -8.86
C MET A 49 0.20 13.22 -10.20
N SER A 50 -0.90 13.96 -10.15
CA SER A 50 -1.54 14.49 -11.36
C SER A 50 -0.57 15.38 -12.15
N GLU A 51 -0.53 15.21 -13.48
CA GLU A 51 0.21 16.14 -14.35
C GLU A 51 -0.28 17.59 -14.26
N ARG A 52 -1.53 17.79 -13.80
CA ARG A 52 -2.15 19.10 -13.59
C ARG A 52 -1.95 19.64 -12.17
N ALA A 53 -1.37 18.86 -11.25
CA ALA A 53 -1.27 19.24 -9.84
C ALA A 53 -0.64 20.62 -9.63
N SER A 54 0.49 20.89 -10.31
CA SER A 54 1.19 22.18 -10.22
C SER A 54 0.37 23.34 -10.81
N GLU A 55 -0.32 23.09 -11.93
CA GLU A 55 -1.16 24.09 -12.59
C GLU A 55 -2.37 24.46 -11.73
N SER A 56 -3.08 23.46 -11.21
CA SER A 56 -4.24 23.65 -10.34
C SER A 56 -3.88 24.42 -9.07
N LEU A 57 -2.78 24.05 -8.40
CA LEU A 57 -2.30 24.76 -7.21
C LEU A 57 -1.95 26.23 -7.51
N PHE A 58 -1.32 26.49 -8.66
CA PHE A 58 -0.94 27.85 -9.04
C PHE A 58 -2.16 28.70 -9.43
N ALA A 59 -3.10 28.12 -10.19
CA ALA A 59 -4.33 28.79 -10.61
C ALA A 59 -5.20 29.22 -9.41
N ASP A 60 -5.23 28.39 -8.36
CA ASP A 60 -5.98 28.66 -7.13
C ASP A 60 -5.21 29.55 -6.12
N GLY A 61 -4.00 30.00 -6.46
CA GLY A 61 -3.16 30.83 -5.59
C GLY A 61 -2.63 30.09 -4.35
N LEU A 62 -2.62 28.76 -4.38
CA LEU A 62 -2.17 27.87 -3.30
C LEU A 62 -0.69 27.51 -3.42
N TYR A 63 0.00 28.00 -4.44
CA TYR A 63 1.42 27.80 -4.65
C TYR A 63 2.07 29.04 -5.27
N PRO A 64 3.28 29.46 -4.85
CA PRO A 64 4.18 28.81 -3.85
C PRO A 64 3.72 28.93 -2.38
N LEU A 65 4.00 27.89 -1.60
CA LEU A 65 3.46 27.71 -0.24
C LEU A 65 4.05 28.61 0.86
N ARG A 66 5.18 29.30 0.59
CA ARG A 66 6.01 29.92 1.65
C ARG A 66 5.27 30.96 2.49
N ASP A 67 4.49 31.82 1.85
CA ASP A 67 3.80 32.90 2.55
C ASP A 67 2.65 32.35 3.40
N GLN A 68 1.87 31.42 2.86
CA GLN A 68 0.81 30.71 3.57
C GLN A 68 1.34 29.90 4.77
N LEU A 69 2.46 29.18 4.60
CA LEU A 69 3.12 28.47 5.69
C LEU A 69 3.58 29.41 6.80
N ARG A 70 4.12 30.59 6.45
CA ARG A 70 4.55 31.59 7.43
C ARG A 70 3.37 32.12 8.23
N GLU A 71 2.26 32.40 7.56
CA GLU A 71 1.02 32.82 8.21
C GLU A 71 0.51 31.74 9.17
N LEU A 72 0.40 30.50 8.72
CA LEU A 72 -0.04 29.36 9.53
C LEU A 72 0.86 29.15 10.77
N PHE A 73 2.19 29.13 10.58
CA PHE A 73 3.13 28.88 11.67
C PHE A 73 3.09 29.98 12.72
N ASN A 74 3.00 31.24 12.29
CA ASN A 74 2.88 32.37 13.20
C ASN A 74 1.57 32.34 13.98
N ALA A 75 0.46 31.98 13.33
CA ALA A 75 -0.86 31.92 13.97
C ALA A 75 -0.95 30.83 15.04
N HIS A 76 -0.35 29.65 14.78
CA HIS A 76 -0.39 28.51 15.71
C HIS A 76 0.81 28.41 16.64
N GLY A 77 1.81 29.30 16.49
CA GLY A 77 3.04 29.31 17.27
C GLY A 77 3.91 28.07 17.04
N ILE A 78 3.99 27.60 15.79
CA ILE A 78 4.80 26.45 15.39
C ILE A 78 6.25 26.91 15.27
N VAL A 79 7.13 26.34 16.09
CA VAL A 79 8.57 26.70 16.16
C VAL A 79 9.49 25.50 15.99
N GLU A 80 8.94 24.30 16.08
CA GLU A 80 9.61 23.02 15.93
C GLU A 80 10.02 22.75 14.47
N TYR A 81 9.29 23.36 13.53
CA TYR A 81 9.52 23.21 12.10
C TYR A 81 9.95 24.53 11.45
N ASP A 82 10.79 24.44 10.42
CA ASP A 82 11.19 25.57 9.59
C ASP A 82 10.35 25.64 8.31
N VAL A 83 9.75 26.82 8.05
CA VAL A 83 8.92 27.09 6.86
C VAL A 83 9.65 26.75 5.57
N ASN A 84 10.95 27.04 5.46
CA ASN A 84 11.70 26.78 4.23
C ASN A 84 11.89 25.28 3.99
N THR A 85 12.06 24.51 5.06
CA THR A 85 12.21 23.07 5.02
C THR A 85 10.92 22.41 4.54
N VAL A 86 9.77 22.78 5.10
CA VAL A 86 8.45 22.27 4.68
C VAL A 86 8.14 22.67 3.23
N ALA A 87 8.37 23.94 2.86
CA ALA A 87 8.19 24.39 1.48
C ALA A 87 9.11 23.64 0.49
N ARG A 88 10.34 23.30 0.90
CA ARG A 88 11.27 22.52 0.07
C ARG A 88 10.75 21.09 -0.16
N ILE A 89 10.18 20.46 0.85
CA ILE A 89 9.59 19.12 0.74
C ILE A 89 8.45 19.11 -0.27
N ALA A 90 7.50 20.04 -0.16
CA ALA A 90 6.39 20.13 -1.10
C ALA A 90 6.87 20.42 -2.54
N ASN A 91 7.88 21.29 -2.71
CA ASN A 91 8.49 21.52 -4.03
C ASN A 91 9.18 20.26 -4.57
N GLN A 92 9.82 19.48 -3.71
CA GLN A 92 10.47 18.23 -4.10
C GLN A 92 9.42 17.21 -4.56
N LEU A 93 8.34 17.03 -3.80
CA LEU A 93 7.20 16.18 -4.19
C LEU A 93 6.67 16.57 -5.57
N LEU A 94 6.39 17.86 -5.82
CA LEU A 94 5.91 18.32 -7.13
C LEU A 94 6.94 18.13 -8.27
N ALA A 95 8.23 18.28 -7.98
CA ALA A 95 9.26 18.31 -9.00
C ALA A 95 9.74 16.91 -9.44
N ILE A 96 9.80 15.95 -8.52
CA ILE A 96 10.40 14.63 -8.80
C ILE A 96 9.37 13.53 -9.01
N THR A 97 8.13 13.73 -8.54
CA THR A 97 7.10 12.71 -8.61
C THR A 97 6.58 12.57 -10.05
N PRO A 98 6.63 11.38 -10.66
CA PRO A 98 6.15 11.17 -12.01
C PRO A 98 4.62 11.36 -12.12
N SER A 99 4.17 11.68 -13.34
CA SER A 99 2.74 11.78 -13.65
C SER A 99 2.07 10.40 -13.60
N PHE A 100 0.97 10.32 -12.86
CA PHE A 100 0.07 9.18 -12.83
C PHE A 100 -0.47 8.85 -14.23
N GLU A 101 -0.91 9.87 -14.96
CA GLU A 101 -1.47 9.80 -16.32
C GLU A 101 -0.49 9.14 -17.29
N THR A 102 0.75 9.64 -17.29
CA THR A 102 1.82 9.14 -18.15
C THR A 102 2.12 7.68 -17.83
N TYR A 103 2.24 7.32 -16.55
CA TYR A 103 2.57 5.97 -16.13
C TYR A 103 1.46 4.95 -16.49
N TYR A 104 0.20 5.30 -16.18
CA TYR A 104 -0.94 4.42 -16.45
C TYR A 104 -1.46 4.51 -17.88
N ARG A 105 -0.91 5.40 -18.71
CA ARG A 105 -1.28 5.58 -20.12
C ARG A 105 -2.74 6.01 -20.29
N VAL A 106 -3.25 6.78 -19.33
CA VAL A 106 -4.55 7.45 -19.36
C VAL A 106 -4.30 8.95 -19.37
N LYS A 107 -4.89 9.70 -20.30
CA LYS A 107 -4.57 11.10 -20.52
C LYS A 107 -5.62 12.03 -19.92
N ASP A 108 -6.88 11.80 -20.25
CA ASP A 108 -7.96 12.64 -19.74
C ASP A 108 -9.29 11.89 -19.69
N VAL A 109 -10.22 12.42 -18.90
CA VAL A 109 -11.59 11.92 -18.83
C VAL A 109 -12.57 13.09 -18.80
N LEU A 110 -13.51 13.06 -19.74
CA LEU A 110 -14.68 13.94 -19.73
C LEU A 110 -15.80 13.21 -18.99
N SER A 111 -16.12 13.70 -17.80
CA SER A 111 -17.21 13.17 -16.97
C SER A 111 -18.13 14.27 -16.45
N GLU A 112 -19.39 13.91 -16.22
CA GLU A 112 -20.40 14.76 -15.61
C GLU A 112 -21.08 14.00 -14.47
N HIS A 113 -21.73 14.74 -13.56
CA HIS A 113 -22.49 14.16 -12.44
C HIS A 113 -21.67 13.16 -11.60
N LEU A 114 -20.40 13.48 -11.33
CA LEU A 114 -19.57 12.68 -10.43
C LEU A 114 -20.14 12.75 -9.00
N GLU A 115 -20.48 11.59 -8.46
CA GLU A 115 -20.87 11.37 -7.08
C GLU A 115 -19.84 10.46 -6.41
N THR A 116 -19.48 10.79 -5.17
CA THR A 116 -18.63 9.94 -4.32
C THR A 116 -19.34 9.64 -3.00
N ASP A 117 -19.19 8.41 -2.49
CA ASP A 117 -19.62 8.03 -1.14
C ASP A 117 -18.48 7.35 -0.39
N PRO A 118 -17.93 7.97 0.69
CA PRO A 118 -18.23 9.34 1.18
C PRO A 118 -17.89 10.45 0.18
N ASP A 119 -18.51 11.62 0.34
CA ASP A 119 -18.29 12.79 -0.54
C ASP A 119 -16.92 13.43 -0.25
N VAL A 120 -15.94 13.12 -1.09
CA VAL A 120 -14.57 13.64 -0.98
C VAL A 120 -14.28 14.81 -1.91
N ILE A 121 -15.16 15.09 -2.88
CA ILE A 121 -14.96 16.21 -3.82
C ILE A 121 -15.04 17.55 -3.08
N ARG A 122 -15.81 17.60 -1.99
CA ARG A 122 -15.98 18.80 -1.17
C ARG A 122 -14.88 19.03 -0.14
N LEU A 123 -13.81 18.22 -0.14
CA LEU A 123 -12.65 18.41 0.76
C LEU A 123 -11.89 19.71 0.46
N THR A 124 -12.03 20.25 -0.74
CA THR A 124 -11.51 21.56 -1.14
C THR A 124 -12.65 22.44 -1.61
N THR A 125 -12.55 23.75 -1.43
CA THR A 125 -13.51 24.74 -1.96
C THR A 125 -13.00 25.43 -3.23
N HIS A 126 -11.82 25.05 -3.71
CA HIS A 126 -11.19 25.63 -4.88
C HIS A 126 -11.56 24.85 -6.14
N ASP A 127 -12.21 25.50 -7.09
CA ASP A 127 -12.75 24.86 -8.31
C ASP A 127 -11.67 24.12 -9.11
N GLY A 128 -10.44 24.66 -9.17
CA GLY A 128 -9.31 24.04 -9.87
C GLY A 128 -8.91 22.71 -9.25
N LEU A 129 -8.64 22.70 -7.95
CA LEU A 129 -8.36 21.47 -7.19
C LEU A 129 -9.53 20.48 -7.19
N GLN A 130 -10.78 20.94 -7.05
CA GLN A 130 -11.96 20.06 -7.11
C GLN A 130 -12.04 19.34 -8.47
N SER A 131 -11.84 20.08 -9.55
CA SER A 131 -11.87 19.53 -10.91
C SER A 131 -10.76 18.52 -11.14
N ASP A 132 -9.54 18.80 -10.67
CA ASP A 132 -8.43 17.86 -10.81
C ASP A 132 -8.62 16.59 -9.96
N LEU A 133 -9.11 16.73 -8.72
CA LEU A 133 -9.44 15.61 -7.85
C LEU A 133 -10.54 14.73 -8.47
N ALA A 134 -11.61 15.34 -9.00
CA ALA A 134 -12.70 14.65 -9.68
C ALA A 134 -12.18 13.82 -10.87
N ARG A 135 -11.28 14.41 -11.67
CA ARG A 135 -10.62 13.75 -12.79
C ARG A 135 -9.78 12.57 -12.31
N CYS A 136 -8.92 12.76 -11.30
CA CYS A 136 -8.08 11.70 -10.73
C CYS A 136 -8.92 10.54 -10.18
N ILE A 137 -9.95 10.81 -9.38
CA ILE A 137 -10.86 9.80 -8.84
C ILE A 137 -11.51 8.98 -9.96
N THR A 138 -12.01 9.65 -11.01
CA THR A 138 -12.67 8.97 -12.13
C THR A 138 -11.69 8.08 -12.89
N LEU A 139 -10.48 8.59 -13.19
CA LEU A 139 -9.44 7.82 -13.86
C LEU A 139 -9.02 6.59 -13.04
N ILE A 140 -8.75 6.77 -11.74
CA ILE A 140 -8.36 5.68 -10.84
C ILE A 140 -9.49 4.64 -10.72
N ALA A 141 -10.76 5.07 -10.63
CA ALA A 141 -11.90 4.15 -10.53
C ALA A 141 -12.07 3.29 -11.79
N VAL A 142 -11.95 3.90 -12.98
CA VAL A 142 -11.97 3.17 -14.26
C VAL A 142 -10.86 2.14 -14.31
N LEU A 143 -9.65 2.58 -13.96
CA LEU A 143 -8.46 1.74 -13.95
C LEU A 143 -8.60 0.56 -12.98
N ARG A 144 -9.04 0.80 -11.74
CA ARG A 144 -9.27 -0.25 -10.74
C ARG A 144 -10.34 -1.26 -11.15
N LYS A 145 -11.43 -0.79 -11.77
CA LYS A 145 -12.53 -1.66 -12.20
C LYS A 145 -12.16 -2.58 -13.36
N HIS A 146 -11.36 -2.09 -14.30
CA HIS A 146 -11.17 -2.77 -15.59
C HIS A 146 -9.77 -3.34 -15.81
N CYS A 147 -8.73 -2.80 -15.19
CA CYS A 147 -7.36 -3.22 -15.48
C CYS A 147 -6.91 -4.32 -14.51
N SER A 148 -6.56 -5.49 -15.07
CA SER A 148 -6.12 -6.66 -14.30
C SER A 148 -4.72 -6.52 -13.67
N GLN A 149 -3.88 -5.60 -14.17
CA GLN A 149 -2.59 -5.22 -13.59
C GLN A 149 -2.20 -3.80 -14.05
N PRO A 150 -1.56 -2.95 -13.22
CA PRO A 150 -1.24 -3.09 -11.80
C PRO A 150 -2.18 -2.21 -10.95
N LEU A 151 -3.45 -2.58 -10.74
CA LEU A 151 -4.40 -1.69 -10.03
C LEU A 151 -5.21 -2.38 -8.93
N GLY A 152 -4.75 -3.52 -8.39
CA GLY A 152 -5.29 -4.07 -7.15
C GLY A 152 -4.98 -3.20 -5.92
N GLY A 153 -3.81 -2.56 -5.89
CA GLY A 153 -3.28 -1.84 -4.72
C GLY A 153 -2.93 -0.37 -4.96
N HIS A 154 -3.45 0.27 -6.02
CA HIS A 154 -3.25 1.72 -6.19
C HIS A 154 -4.21 2.49 -5.26
N SER A 155 -3.64 3.40 -4.47
CA SER A 155 -4.40 4.27 -3.56
C SER A 155 -4.26 5.74 -3.95
N LEU A 156 -5.23 6.56 -3.57
CA LEU A 156 -5.19 8.01 -3.70
C LEU A 156 -5.03 8.62 -2.30
N ILE A 157 -3.92 9.33 -2.08
CA ILE A 157 -3.72 10.11 -0.85
C ILE A 157 -4.55 11.38 -0.94
N LEU A 158 -5.43 11.57 0.03
CA LEU A 158 -6.25 12.75 0.22
C LEU A 158 -5.78 13.53 1.44
N ARG A 159 -6.25 14.77 1.57
CA ARG A 159 -6.06 15.57 2.80
C ARG A 159 -6.74 14.92 4.01
N GLU A 160 -7.91 14.34 3.78
CA GLU A 160 -8.70 13.63 4.79
C GLU A 160 -9.41 12.47 4.09
N ALA A 161 -9.31 11.28 4.67
CA ALA A 161 -9.87 10.05 4.13
C ALA A 161 -10.95 9.49 5.07
N PRO A 162 -12.22 9.91 4.94
CA PRO A 162 -13.29 9.50 5.85
C PRO A 162 -13.56 7.98 5.87
N LYS A 163 -13.21 7.27 4.79
CA LYS A 163 -13.19 5.81 4.69
C LYS A 163 -12.05 5.40 3.76
N GLN A 164 -11.54 4.18 3.93
CA GLN A 164 -10.50 3.61 3.05
C GLN A 164 -10.96 3.34 1.61
N VAL A 165 -12.27 3.23 1.40
CA VAL A 165 -12.86 2.99 0.07
C VAL A 165 -13.93 4.04 -0.18
N ILE A 166 -13.81 4.75 -1.30
CA ILE A 166 -14.86 5.61 -1.82
C ILE A 166 -15.55 4.92 -2.99
N GLN A 167 -16.88 4.92 -2.98
CA GLN A 167 -17.68 4.50 -4.14
C GLN A 167 -17.79 5.66 -5.10
N VAL A 168 -17.68 5.39 -6.40
CA VAL A 168 -17.65 6.39 -7.47
C VAL A 168 -18.77 6.10 -8.45
N ARG A 169 -19.58 7.11 -8.77
CA ARG A 169 -20.61 7.04 -9.81
C ARG A 169 -20.49 8.26 -10.71
N ALA A 170 -20.47 8.08 -12.02
CA ALA A 170 -20.33 9.20 -12.96
C ALA A 170 -20.89 8.88 -14.34
N HIS A 171 -21.32 9.91 -15.06
CA HIS A 171 -21.51 9.83 -16.51
C HIS A 171 -20.18 10.08 -17.19
N ILE A 172 -19.61 9.06 -17.85
CA ILE A 172 -18.37 9.20 -18.60
C ILE A 172 -18.72 9.37 -20.08
N HIS A 173 -18.40 10.53 -20.64
CA HIS A 173 -18.65 10.85 -22.05
C HIS A 173 -17.48 10.44 -22.94
N GLU A 174 -16.26 10.67 -22.47
CA GLU A 174 -15.03 10.38 -23.21
C GLU A 174 -13.90 10.03 -22.25
N LEU A 175 -13.09 9.06 -22.64
CA LEU A 175 -11.85 8.69 -21.95
C LEU A 175 -10.73 8.63 -22.98
N GLU A 176 -9.71 9.47 -22.83
CA GLU A 176 -8.53 9.46 -23.68
C GLU A 176 -7.47 8.54 -23.06
N HIS A 177 -7.18 7.40 -23.70
CA HIS A 177 -6.16 6.45 -23.24
C HIS A 177 -5.49 5.73 -24.41
N SER A 178 -4.34 5.10 -24.16
CA SER A 178 -3.68 4.20 -25.12
C SER A 178 -3.66 2.73 -24.67
N ARG A 179 -4.46 2.40 -23.66
CA ARG A 179 -4.57 1.06 -23.09
C ARG A 179 -5.49 0.13 -23.89
N ASP A 180 -5.13 -1.14 -23.97
CA ASP A 180 -5.90 -2.18 -24.67
C ASP A 180 -6.83 -2.99 -23.73
N ASP A 181 -6.68 -2.81 -22.42
CA ASP A 181 -7.41 -3.56 -21.37
C ASP A 181 -8.59 -2.78 -20.77
N ILE A 182 -8.84 -1.56 -21.22
CA ILE A 182 -10.05 -0.80 -20.88
C ILE A 182 -11.14 -1.13 -21.91
N PRO A 183 -12.28 -1.73 -21.51
CA PRO A 183 -13.40 -1.96 -22.40
C PRO A 183 -14.14 -0.66 -22.70
N VAL A 184 -15.09 -0.72 -23.64
CA VAL A 184 -16.05 0.37 -23.83
C VAL A 184 -16.81 0.58 -22.52
N LEU A 185 -16.75 1.81 -22.01
CA LEU A 185 -17.42 2.21 -20.77
C LEU A 185 -18.93 2.44 -21.02
N PRO A 186 -19.77 2.34 -19.98
CA PRO A 186 -21.18 2.72 -20.08
C PRO A 186 -21.31 4.16 -20.61
N CYS A 187 -22.15 4.35 -21.62
CA CYS A 187 -22.42 5.67 -22.16
C CYS A 187 -23.71 6.26 -21.55
N PRO A 188 -23.79 7.60 -21.38
CA PRO A 188 -24.98 8.22 -20.82
C PRO A 188 -26.25 7.85 -21.61
N PRO A 189 -27.38 7.55 -20.92
CA PRO A 189 -27.65 7.82 -19.51
C PRO A 189 -27.22 6.73 -18.52
N GLU A 190 -26.49 5.70 -18.96
CA GLU A 190 -25.96 4.68 -18.05
C GLU A 190 -24.79 5.25 -17.24
N LEU A 191 -24.76 4.94 -15.95
CA LEU A 191 -23.70 5.37 -15.04
C LEU A 191 -22.55 4.37 -15.04
N PHE A 192 -21.33 4.89 -15.07
CA PHE A 192 -20.18 4.15 -14.58
C PHE A 192 -20.26 4.06 -13.05
N GLU A 193 -19.98 2.89 -12.49
CA GLU A 193 -19.87 2.67 -11.05
C GLU A 193 -18.54 1.98 -10.76
N GLY A 194 -17.76 2.48 -9.80
CA GLY A 194 -16.46 1.90 -9.43
C GLY A 194 -16.05 2.30 -8.02
N ASP A 195 -14.80 2.02 -7.67
CA ASP A 195 -14.24 2.38 -6.36
C ASP A 195 -12.80 2.89 -6.46
N VAL A 196 -12.38 3.61 -5.42
CA VAL A 196 -11.00 4.07 -5.22
C VAL A 196 -10.59 3.77 -3.78
N LEU A 197 -9.39 3.22 -3.61
CA LEU A 197 -8.75 3.14 -2.29
C LEU A 197 -8.18 4.51 -1.95
N VAL A 198 -8.49 5.02 -0.75
CA VAL A 198 -8.00 6.32 -0.30
C VAL A 198 -7.38 6.22 1.09
N CYS A 199 -6.40 7.06 1.35
CA CYS A 199 -5.76 7.22 2.66
C CYS A 199 -5.33 8.67 2.86
N ASP A 200 -5.06 9.07 4.09
CA ASP A 200 -4.61 10.42 4.47
C ASP A 200 -3.34 10.40 5.34
N ASP A 201 -2.92 9.22 5.79
CA ASP A 201 -1.67 9.00 6.51
C ASP A 201 -0.99 7.67 6.11
N PHE A 202 0.25 7.49 6.57
CA PHE A 202 1.05 6.30 6.28
C PHE A 202 0.36 5.01 6.75
N ARG A 203 -0.32 5.05 7.90
CA ARG A 203 -1.04 3.89 8.43
C ARG A 203 -2.18 3.48 7.51
N GLY A 204 -2.99 4.43 7.07
CA GLY A 204 -4.08 4.24 6.12
C GLY A 204 -3.57 3.70 4.79
N LEU A 205 -2.41 4.17 4.32
CA LEU A 205 -1.75 3.59 3.16
C LEU A 205 -1.48 2.09 3.37
N ILE A 206 -0.85 1.71 4.48
CA ILE A 206 -0.56 0.30 4.79
C ILE A 206 -1.85 -0.53 4.89
N ASP A 207 -2.90 0.02 5.51
CA ASP A 207 -4.21 -0.64 5.61
C ASP A 207 -4.84 -0.91 4.23
N CYS A 208 -4.67 -0.01 3.26
CA CYS A 208 -5.15 -0.17 1.88
C CYS A 208 -4.40 -1.25 1.07
N LEU A 209 -3.19 -1.64 1.48
CA LEU A 209 -2.40 -2.63 0.73
C LEU A 209 -2.95 -4.03 0.94
N ASP A 210 -3.12 -4.81 -0.12
CA ASP A 210 -3.45 -6.23 -0.01
C ASP A 210 -2.17 -7.07 0.07
N GLU A 211 -1.74 -7.39 1.28
CA GLU A 211 -0.54 -8.19 1.52
C GLU A 211 -0.61 -9.60 0.89
N SER A 212 -1.81 -10.16 0.71
CA SER A 212 -2.01 -11.46 0.08
C SER A 212 -1.79 -11.37 -1.42
N ALA A 213 -2.35 -10.35 -2.07
CA ALA A 213 -2.09 -10.07 -3.48
C ALA A 213 -0.61 -9.76 -3.74
N ILE A 214 0.05 -9.01 -2.84
CA ILE A 214 1.49 -8.73 -2.92
C ILE A 214 2.29 -10.03 -2.81
N LEU A 215 1.97 -10.91 -1.86
CA LEU A 215 2.63 -12.21 -1.71
C LEU A 215 2.52 -13.06 -3.00
N VAL A 216 1.33 -13.13 -3.59
CA VAL A 216 1.08 -13.90 -4.83
C VAL A 216 1.84 -13.28 -6.01
N GLY A 217 1.85 -11.96 -6.13
CA GLY A 217 2.48 -11.23 -7.23
C GLY A 217 4.00 -11.02 -7.09
N ALA A 218 4.60 -11.37 -5.95
CA ALA A 218 6.00 -11.11 -5.66
C ALA A 218 6.94 -11.83 -6.64
N SER A 219 7.74 -11.08 -7.42
CA SER A 219 8.70 -11.67 -8.37
C SER A 219 10.13 -11.72 -7.84
N ASP A 220 10.36 -11.24 -6.63
CA ASP A 220 11.63 -11.20 -5.90
C ASP A 220 11.38 -11.33 -4.39
N ASP A 221 12.46 -11.42 -3.63
CA ASP A 221 12.39 -11.53 -2.17
C ASP A 221 11.91 -10.22 -1.53
N LEU A 222 12.09 -9.07 -2.20
CA LEU A 222 11.58 -7.78 -1.75
C LEU A 222 10.05 -7.79 -1.68
N GLY A 223 9.36 -8.35 -2.69
CA GLY A 223 7.91 -8.48 -2.66
C GLY A 223 7.41 -9.41 -1.55
N ILE A 224 8.13 -10.50 -1.26
CA ILE A 224 7.83 -11.40 -0.14
C ILE A 224 8.04 -10.68 1.20
N ASP A 225 9.16 -9.99 1.35
CA ASP A 225 9.48 -9.21 2.55
C ASP A 225 8.39 -8.18 2.83
N LEU A 226 8.00 -7.43 1.79
CA LEU A 226 6.96 -6.42 1.87
C LEU A 226 5.62 -7.00 2.32
N ALA A 227 5.18 -8.11 1.72
CA ALA A 227 3.94 -8.78 2.11
C ALA A 227 3.96 -9.19 3.59
N VAL A 228 5.06 -9.79 4.05
CA VAL A 228 5.23 -10.21 5.45
C VAL A 228 5.29 -9.02 6.39
N ARG A 229 6.01 -7.95 6.02
CA ARG A 229 6.12 -6.71 6.80
C ARG A 229 4.77 -6.04 6.98
N ILE A 230 3.99 -5.89 5.90
CA ILE A 230 2.63 -5.34 5.95
C ILE A 230 1.75 -6.20 6.88
N ALA A 231 1.79 -7.52 6.73
CA ALA A 231 0.99 -8.44 7.54
C ALA A 231 1.34 -8.32 9.04
N LEU A 232 2.62 -8.21 9.39
CA LEU A 232 3.08 -7.98 10.76
C LEU A 232 2.65 -6.62 11.30
N PHE A 233 2.77 -5.56 10.48
CA PHE A 233 2.39 -4.20 10.86
C PHE A 233 0.88 -4.11 11.13
N LYS A 234 0.05 -4.65 10.24
CA LYS A 234 -1.41 -4.76 10.41
C LYS A 234 -1.79 -5.58 11.63
N ASN A 235 -1.09 -6.69 11.89
CA ASN A 235 -1.32 -7.51 13.07
C ASN A 235 -1.06 -6.75 14.38
N ALA A 236 0.03 -5.99 14.45
CA ALA A 236 0.35 -5.16 15.61
C ALA A 236 -0.72 -4.07 15.84
N ILE A 237 -1.15 -3.39 14.77
CA ILE A 237 -2.26 -2.42 14.84
C ILE A 237 -3.53 -3.08 15.37
N ALA A 238 -3.88 -4.27 14.88
CA ALA A 238 -5.07 -5.01 15.31
C ALA A 238 -5.00 -5.42 16.80
N GLN A 239 -3.80 -5.54 17.36
CA GLN A 239 -3.55 -5.79 18.78
C GLN A 239 -3.59 -4.51 19.64
N GLY A 240 -3.72 -3.33 19.03
CA GLY A 240 -3.75 -2.04 19.70
C GLY A 240 -2.37 -1.38 19.85
N ASP A 241 -1.34 -1.91 19.19
CA ASP A 241 0.01 -1.34 19.21
C ASP A 241 0.13 -0.17 18.21
N SER A 242 1.19 0.62 18.37
CA SER A 242 1.62 1.66 17.42
C SER A 242 2.99 1.30 16.85
N PRO A 243 3.05 0.37 15.87
CA PRO A 243 4.30 -0.14 15.35
C PRO A 243 5.07 0.91 14.54
N ASP A 244 6.40 0.88 14.64
CA ASP A 244 7.31 1.62 13.75
C ASP A 244 7.62 0.75 12.53
N TRP A 245 7.32 1.27 11.33
CA TRP A 245 7.54 0.58 10.05
C TRP A 245 8.99 0.11 9.88
N SER A 246 9.94 0.97 10.25
CA SER A 246 11.37 0.69 10.15
C SER A 246 11.84 -0.35 11.18
N GLY A 247 11.13 -0.44 12.30
CA GLY A 247 11.38 -1.39 13.38
C GLY A 247 10.76 -2.78 13.17
N VAL A 248 9.92 -2.98 12.15
CA VAL A 248 9.33 -4.31 11.88
C VAL A 248 10.43 -5.28 11.44
N VAL A 249 10.67 -6.29 12.26
CA VAL A 249 11.61 -7.38 11.97
C VAL A 249 10.91 -8.46 11.18
N VAL A 250 11.47 -8.76 10.03
CA VAL A 250 11.02 -9.72 9.03
C VAL A 250 11.96 -10.94 9.04
N PRO A 251 11.45 -12.16 8.76
CA PRO A 251 12.27 -13.35 8.74
C PRO A 251 13.18 -13.35 7.51
N ALA A 252 14.30 -14.07 7.57
CA ALA A 252 15.11 -14.31 6.39
C ALA A 252 14.31 -15.14 5.36
N ILE A 253 14.46 -14.82 4.08
CA ILE A 253 13.81 -15.56 2.99
C ILE A 253 14.81 -16.58 2.44
N GLY A 254 14.52 -17.86 2.62
CA GLY A 254 15.32 -18.95 2.10
C GLY A 254 15.26 -19.02 0.57
N SER A 255 16.32 -19.53 -0.04
CA SER A 255 16.56 -19.49 -1.50
C SER A 255 15.49 -20.10 -2.39
N ARG A 256 14.60 -20.94 -1.84
CA ARG A 256 13.52 -21.62 -2.57
C ARG A 256 12.12 -21.25 -2.06
N PHE A 257 12.03 -20.40 -1.03
CA PHE A 257 10.75 -20.08 -0.41
C PHE A 257 9.78 -19.44 -1.39
N ARG A 258 10.21 -18.40 -2.11
CA ARG A 258 9.39 -17.69 -3.09
C ARG A 258 8.81 -18.65 -4.13
N GLU A 259 9.65 -19.45 -4.78
CA GLU A 259 9.23 -20.37 -5.84
C GLU A 259 8.19 -21.39 -5.35
N LEU A 260 8.41 -21.98 -4.17
CA LEU A 260 7.52 -23.00 -3.61
C LEU A 260 6.22 -22.39 -3.06
N CYS A 261 6.30 -21.21 -2.46
CA CYS A 261 5.12 -20.46 -2.03
C CYS A 261 4.24 -20.10 -3.22
N GLN A 262 4.83 -19.58 -4.30
CA GLN A 262 4.10 -19.22 -5.51
C GLN A 262 3.43 -20.41 -6.19
N GLN A 263 4.11 -21.56 -6.22
CA GLN A 263 3.53 -22.78 -6.77
C GLN A 263 2.25 -23.17 -6.02
N VAL A 264 2.27 -23.14 -4.68
CA VAL A 264 1.10 -23.44 -3.86
C VAL A 264 -0.02 -22.41 -4.05
N CYS A 265 0.32 -21.12 -4.11
CA CYS A 265 -0.66 -20.07 -4.35
C CYS A 265 -1.34 -20.21 -5.73
N ALA A 266 -0.59 -20.58 -6.77
CA ALA A 266 -1.12 -20.79 -8.11
C ALA A 266 -2.08 -21.99 -8.19
N ASP A 267 -1.80 -23.07 -7.45
CA ASP A 267 -2.60 -24.29 -7.46
C ASP A 267 -3.97 -24.14 -6.74
N GLN A 268 -4.04 -23.28 -5.72
CA GLN A 268 -5.15 -23.25 -4.75
C GLN A 268 -5.98 -21.95 -4.73
N GLY A 269 -5.54 -20.93 -5.48
CA GLY A 269 -6.22 -19.64 -5.57
C GLY A 269 -6.22 -18.83 -4.26
N ASP A 270 -7.18 -17.92 -4.13
CA ASP A 270 -7.12 -16.78 -3.19
C ASP A 270 -7.23 -17.15 -1.70
N SER A 271 -7.57 -18.40 -1.36
CA SER A 271 -7.85 -18.79 0.04
C SER A 271 -6.61 -19.17 0.85
N VAL A 272 -5.49 -19.46 0.20
CA VAL A 272 -4.26 -19.94 0.83
C VAL A 272 -3.30 -18.81 1.24
N PRO A 273 -3.06 -17.76 0.42
CA PRO A 273 -2.11 -16.69 0.77
C PRO A 273 -2.36 -16.04 2.15
N PRO A 274 -3.61 -15.71 2.55
CA PRO A 274 -3.86 -15.15 3.88
C PRO A 274 -3.47 -16.10 5.02
N LYS A 275 -3.65 -17.43 4.83
CA LYS A 275 -3.29 -18.45 5.82
C LYS A 275 -1.77 -18.61 5.94
N ILE A 276 -1.05 -18.50 4.82
CA ILE A 276 0.42 -18.50 4.80
C ILE A 276 0.93 -17.33 5.64
N LEU A 277 0.46 -16.11 5.36
CA LEU A 277 0.85 -14.90 6.09
C LEU A 277 0.54 -14.99 7.58
N ARG A 278 -0.66 -15.45 7.95
CA ARG A 278 -1.01 -15.74 9.35
C ARG A 278 -0.01 -16.69 10.00
N SER A 279 0.34 -17.79 9.33
CA SER A 279 1.26 -18.80 9.86
C SER A 279 2.69 -18.26 10.03
N ILE A 280 3.13 -17.35 9.16
CA ILE A 280 4.40 -16.63 9.31
C ILE A 280 4.36 -15.71 10.53
N ILE A 281 3.30 -14.92 10.68
CA ILE A 281 3.12 -14.03 11.85
C ILE A 281 3.15 -14.83 13.15
N GLU A 282 2.35 -15.90 13.25
CA GLU A 282 2.33 -16.76 14.44
C GLU A 282 3.71 -17.39 14.72
N THR A 283 4.48 -17.71 13.67
CA THR A 283 5.86 -18.21 13.82
C THR A 283 6.78 -17.18 14.43
N ILE A 284 6.74 -15.95 13.94
CA ILE A 284 7.59 -14.84 14.41
C ILE A 284 7.22 -14.41 15.84
N LYS A 285 5.91 -14.40 16.16
CA LYS A 285 5.40 -14.01 17.48
C LYS A 285 5.49 -15.13 18.52
N GLY A 286 5.75 -16.37 18.10
CA GLY A 286 5.75 -17.53 19.00
C GLY A 286 4.35 -17.96 19.46
N ASP A 287 3.33 -17.63 18.68
CA ASP A 287 1.92 -17.92 18.97
C ASP A 287 1.51 -19.29 18.42
N ASN A 288 0.42 -19.83 18.97
CA ASN A 288 -0.19 -21.10 18.53
C ASN A 288 0.82 -22.27 18.47
N LEU A 289 1.61 -22.42 19.53
CA LEU A 289 2.62 -23.47 19.68
C LEU A 289 2.13 -24.91 19.41
N PRO A 290 0.85 -25.29 19.68
CA PRO A 290 0.36 -26.62 19.32
C PRO A 290 0.43 -26.96 17.82
N ALA A 291 0.47 -25.95 16.94
CA ALA A 291 0.61 -26.12 15.50
C ALA A 291 2.08 -26.26 15.03
N VAL A 292 3.05 -26.21 15.95
CA VAL A 292 4.48 -26.26 15.64
C VAL A 292 5.03 -27.65 15.96
N HIS A 293 5.77 -28.22 15.01
CA HIS A 293 6.35 -29.55 15.10
C HIS A 293 7.78 -29.56 14.58
N ALA A 294 8.63 -30.40 15.17
CA ALA A 294 9.94 -30.69 14.60
C ALA A 294 9.78 -31.32 13.21
N LEU A 295 10.45 -30.75 12.20
CA LEU A 295 10.54 -31.39 10.89
C LEU A 295 11.61 -32.49 10.97
N ARG A 296 11.18 -33.74 10.84
CA ARG A 296 12.03 -34.92 11.04
C ARG A 296 12.74 -35.35 9.76
N THR A 297 13.77 -36.18 9.89
CA THR A 297 14.49 -36.76 8.74
C THR A 297 13.64 -37.74 7.92
N GLY A 298 12.53 -38.22 8.48
CA GLY A 298 11.59 -39.12 7.83
C GLY A 298 10.20 -39.12 8.52
N PRO A 299 9.29 -40.01 8.08
CA PRO A 299 7.90 -40.05 8.54
C PRO A 299 7.71 -40.69 9.93
N GLY A 300 8.76 -41.29 10.50
CA GLY A 300 8.71 -42.00 11.78
C GLY A 300 8.53 -41.07 12.97
N GLY A 301 7.75 -41.51 13.97
CA GLY A 301 7.56 -40.78 15.23
C GLY A 301 8.85 -40.53 16.01
N ASN A 302 9.83 -41.42 15.83
CA ASN A 302 11.14 -41.40 16.50
C ASN A 302 12.27 -40.90 15.58
N ASP A 303 11.96 -40.49 14.35
CA ASP A 303 12.98 -39.98 13.46
C ASP A 303 13.54 -38.67 14.03
N PRO A 304 14.87 -38.48 14.01
CA PRO A 304 15.48 -37.29 14.56
C PRO A 304 14.99 -36.04 13.82
N GLN A 305 14.98 -34.90 14.52
CA GLN A 305 14.77 -33.61 13.88
C GLN A 305 15.89 -33.36 12.87
N ARG A 306 15.51 -32.81 11.71
CA ARG A 306 16.47 -32.39 10.70
C ARG A 306 17.17 -31.11 11.16
N MET A 307 18.48 -31.06 10.93
CA MET A 307 19.36 -29.99 11.37
C MET A 307 20.17 -29.45 10.19
N ARG A 308 20.47 -28.15 10.20
CA ARG A 308 21.45 -27.49 9.32
C ARG A 308 22.50 -26.83 10.20
N GLY A 309 23.58 -27.54 10.48
CA GLY A 309 24.51 -27.15 11.54
C GLY A 309 23.79 -27.11 12.89
N SER A 310 23.69 -25.93 13.49
CA SER A 310 22.96 -25.69 14.75
C SER A 310 21.50 -25.29 14.55
N ASP A 311 21.07 -25.01 13.31
CA ASP A 311 19.71 -24.60 13.00
C ASP A 311 18.77 -25.80 13.00
N LYS A 312 17.57 -25.61 13.53
CA LYS A 312 16.56 -26.66 13.66
C LYS A 312 15.49 -26.51 12.60
N ALA A 313 15.19 -27.58 11.88
CA ALA A 313 14.08 -27.58 10.93
C ALA A 313 12.76 -27.70 11.69
N GLN A 314 11.87 -26.76 11.48
CA GLN A 314 10.52 -26.74 12.03
C GLN A 314 9.50 -26.85 10.90
N ARG A 315 8.34 -27.42 11.23
CA ARG A 315 7.14 -27.36 10.40
C ARG A 315 5.99 -26.80 11.21
N ARG A 316 5.22 -25.88 10.63
CA ARG A 316 3.98 -25.34 11.20
C ARG A 316 2.80 -25.72 10.31
N ASP A 317 1.69 -26.10 10.91
CA ASP A 317 0.44 -26.31 10.19
C ASP A 317 -0.14 -24.98 9.70
N ILE A 318 -0.32 -24.83 8.39
CA ILE A 318 -1.06 -23.71 7.80
C ILE A 318 -2.56 -24.02 7.82
N ASP A 319 -2.89 -25.23 7.37
CA ASP A 319 -4.20 -25.85 7.52
C ASP A 319 -4.06 -27.39 7.43
N ARG A 320 -5.12 -28.09 7.03
CA ARG A 320 -5.10 -29.56 6.92
C ARG A 320 -4.26 -30.07 5.75
N GLU A 321 -4.02 -29.24 4.75
CA GLU A 321 -3.40 -29.63 3.48
C GLU A 321 -1.98 -29.09 3.34
N PHE A 322 -1.67 -27.96 4.00
CA PHE A 322 -0.40 -27.26 3.83
C PHE A 322 0.39 -27.08 5.13
N HIS A 323 1.72 -27.14 5.00
CA HIS A 323 2.66 -26.79 6.06
C HIS A 323 3.63 -25.69 5.62
N LEU A 324 4.03 -24.86 6.58
CA LEU A 324 5.15 -23.94 6.47
C LEU A 324 6.39 -24.63 7.07
N HIS A 325 7.42 -24.84 6.26
CA HIS A 325 8.74 -25.27 6.73
C HIS A 325 9.66 -24.07 6.89
N TYR A 326 10.38 -24.02 7.99
CA TYR A 326 11.32 -22.95 8.31
C TYR A 326 12.48 -23.46 9.16
N TRP A 327 13.58 -22.73 9.14
CA TRP A 327 14.71 -22.94 10.04
C TRP A 327 14.58 -22.00 11.24
N GLU A 328 14.64 -22.58 12.44
CA GLU A 328 14.92 -21.86 13.67
C GLU A 328 16.44 -21.77 13.80
N CYS A 329 16.98 -20.59 13.53
CA CYS A 329 18.42 -20.34 13.51
C CYS A 329 18.99 -20.35 14.94
N ALA A 330 20.29 -20.62 15.04
CA ALA A 330 20.96 -20.70 16.35
C ALA A 330 20.87 -19.41 17.20
N ASP A 331 20.69 -18.25 16.57
CA ASP A 331 20.50 -16.94 17.21
C ASP A 331 19.04 -16.64 17.58
N GLY A 332 18.12 -17.56 17.32
CA GLY A 332 16.69 -17.41 17.57
C GLY A 332 15.92 -16.72 16.44
N THR A 333 16.58 -16.37 15.33
CA THR A 333 15.90 -15.84 14.15
C THR A 333 15.20 -16.96 13.36
N VAL A 334 14.30 -16.55 12.47
CA VAL A 334 13.54 -17.46 11.60
C VAL A 334 13.97 -17.24 10.15
N GLU A 335 14.24 -18.33 9.45
CA GLU A 335 14.40 -18.35 7.99
C GLU A 335 13.28 -19.18 7.35
N LEU A 336 12.45 -18.54 6.52
CA LEU A 336 11.37 -19.21 5.79
C LEU A 336 11.97 -20.08 4.69
N ALA A 337 11.63 -21.37 4.66
CA ALA A 337 12.26 -22.31 3.73
C ALA A 337 11.32 -22.74 2.59
N SER A 338 10.09 -23.16 2.90
CA SER A 338 9.12 -23.60 1.89
C SER A 338 7.69 -23.68 2.41
N VAL A 339 6.72 -23.51 1.52
CA VAL A 339 5.32 -23.93 1.73
C VAL A 339 5.09 -25.21 0.94
N VAL A 340 4.56 -26.26 1.58
CA VAL A 340 4.45 -27.60 0.99
C VAL A 340 3.14 -28.29 1.36
N TYR A 341 2.78 -29.32 0.60
CA TYR A 341 1.66 -30.20 0.91
C TYR A 341 1.97 -31.09 2.12
N HIS A 342 0.90 -31.55 2.78
CA HIS A 342 0.98 -32.50 3.88
C HIS A 342 1.77 -33.76 3.47
N ASN A 343 2.57 -34.29 4.41
CA ASN A 343 3.52 -35.39 4.24
C ASN A 343 4.77 -35.09 3.38
N ASP A 344 5.01 -33.84 2.97
CA ASP A 344 6.34 -33.45 2.52
C ASP A 344 7.25 -33.30 3.75
N PHE A 345 8.40 -33.98 3.74
CA PHE A 345 9.42 -33.90 4.79
C PHE A 345 10.72 -33.26 4.30
N SER A 346 10.73 -32.75 3.07
CA SER A 346 11.85 -32.01 2.50
C SER A 346 11.86 -30.57 2.99
N ILE A 347 13.05 -30.00 3.09
CA ILE A 347 13.25 -28.58 3.39
C ILE A 347 14.50 -28.15 2.60
N PRO A 348 14.43 -27.04 1.85
CA PRO A 348 15.59 -26.43 1.22
C PRO A 348 16.69 -26.12 2.25
N GLY A 349 17.93 -26.39 1.84
CA GLY A 349 19.12 -26.20 2.66
C GLY A 349 19.46 -24.74 2.85
#